data_AF-A0A5J4PR13-F1
#
_entry.id   AF-A0A5J4PR13-F1
#
_cell.length_a   1.000
_cell.length_b   1.000
_cell.length_c   1.000
_cell.angle_alpha   90.00
_cell.angle_beta   90.00
_cell.angle_gamma   90.00
#
_symmetry.space_group_name_H-M   'P 1'
#
loop_
_entity.id
_entity.type
_entity.pdbx_description
1 polymer ?
#
loop_
_entity_poly.entity_id
_entity_poly.type
_entity_poly.pdbx_seq_one_letter_code
_entity_poly.pdbx_strand_id
1 'polypeptide(L)'
;MVADIHIGNNLYGALAYNQEKIDAGQGKILETNRIFVPADGQFSVGDCMRDFERAMPPQVTTSRGIIHISLNPHPKDKLSDNELADIGREYMECLGFGGQPYMIFKHEDIDRQHLHIVSTRVRSDGTLISDKKDFERSRKITDDLEQKYDLHPKDKKQGEAWQLSP
;
A
#
# COMPACT_ATOMS: atom_id res chain seq x y z
N MET A 1 6.02 7.57 -11.79
CA MET A 1 5.75 6.59 -10.71
C MET A 1 5.62 5.16 -11.25
N VAL A 2 6.19 4.19 -10.54
CA VAL A 2 6.03 2.75 -10.78
C VAL A 2 5.24 2.13 -9.63
N ALA A 3 4.29 1.25 -9.95
CA ALA A 3 3.52 0.51 -8.95
C ALA A 3 3.78 -1.00 -9.11
N ASP A 4 3.99 -1.67 -7.99
CA ASP A 4 4.09 -3.14 -7.93
C ASP A 4 3.05 -3.69 -6.97
N ILE A 5 2.41 -4.80 -7.35
CA ILE A 5 1.28 -5.39 -6.61
C ILE A 5 1.59 -6.86 -6.33
N HIS A 6 1.72 -7.18 -5.05
CA HIS A 6 1.89 -8.53 -4.56
C HIS A 6 0.61 -9.01 -3.88
N ILE A 7 0.16 -10.21 -4.25
CA ILE A 7 -1.02 -10.86 -3.66
C ILE A 7 -0.58 -12.16 -2.99
N GLY A 8 -0.94 -12.32 -1.73
CA GLY A 8 -0.61 -13.51 -0.94
C GLY A 8 -1.55 -13.69 0.24
N ASN A 9 -1.03 -14.28 1.32
CA ASN A 9 -1.77 -14.59 2.55
C ASN A 9 -1.07 -14.11 3.84
N ASN A 10 0.14 -13.55 3.73
CA ASN A 10 0.95 -13.23 4.90
C ASN A 10 0.74 -11.79 5.38
N LEU A 11 -0.41 -11.51 6.00
CA LEU A 11 -0.70 -10.20 6.57
C LEU A 11 0.29 -9.84 7.69
N TYR A 12 0.57 -10.80 8.58
CA TYR A 12 1.49 -10.59 9.69
C TYR A 12 2.87 -10.16 9.20
N GLY A 13 3.45 -10.88 8.23
CA GLY A 13 4.75 -10.56 7.66
C GLY A 13 4.78 -9.20 6.99
N ALA A 14 3.73 -8.84 6.25
CA ALA A 14 3.63 -7.51 5.64
C ALA A 14 3.60 -6.40 6.70
N LEU A 15 2.82 -6.56 7.77
CA LEU A 15 2.76 -5.58 8.86
C LEU A 15 4.07 -5.52 9.66
N ALA A 16 4.67 -6.67 9.98
CA ALA A 16 5.92 -6.77 10.73
C ALA A 16 7.09 -6.11 9.98
N TYR A 17 7.19 -6.32 8.67
CA TYR A 17 8.20 -5.66 7.85
C TYR A 17 8.09 -4.12 7.91
N ASN A 18 6.87 -3.58 7.80
CA ASN A 18 6.66 -2.14 7.89
C ASN A 18 6.94 -1.61 9.32
N GLN A 19 6.66 -2.40 10.35
CA GLN A 19 7.04 -2.07 11.73
C GLN A 19 8.57 -1.99 11.88
N GLU A 20 9.32 -2.95 11.35
CA GLU A 20 10.79 -2.95 11.39
C GLU A 20 11.38 -1.68 10.77
N LYS A 21 10.80 -1.21 9.66
CA LYS A 21 11.21 0.04 9.00
C LYS A 21 10.93 1.28 9.85
N ILE A 22 9.78 1.34 10.50
CA ILE A 22 9.42 2.42 11.42
C ILE A 22 10.34 2.42 12.65
N ASP A 23 10.56 1.25 13.26
CA ASP A 23 11.40 1.09 14.45
C ASP A 23 12.87 1.47 14.15
N ALA A 24 13.34 1.22 12.93
CA ALA A 24 14.66 1.65 12.45
C ALA A 24 14.75 3.16 12.14
N GLY A 25 13.66 3.91 12.26
CA GLY A 25 13.58 5.33 11.88
C GLY A 25 13.63 5.55 10.36
N GLN A 26 13.37 4.51 9.57
CA GLN A 26 13.40 4.52 8.11
C GLN A 26 12.00 4.56 7.48
N GLY A 27 10.95 4.72 8.29
CA GLY A 27 9.59 4.77 7.81
C GLY A 27 8.62 5.45 8.75
N LYS A 28 7.41 5.68 8.24
CA LYS A 28 6.32 6.36 8.96
C LYS A 28 4.96 5.91 8.43
N ILE A 29 3.97 5.80 9.31
CA ILE A 29 2.57 5.67 8.89
C ILE A 29 2.08 7.04 8.40
N LEU A 30 1.61 7.09 7.15
CA LEU A 30 1.01 8.29 6.59
C LEU A 30 -0.50 8.33 6.79
N GLU A 31 -1.16 7.20 6.59
CA GLU A 31 -2.61 7.11 6.68
C GLU A 31 -3.05 5.68 7.04
N THR A 32 -4.17 5.58 7.76
CA THR A 32 -4.90 4.32 7.94
C THR A 32 -6.37 4.50 7.58
N ASN A 33 -6.97 3.43 7.07
CA ASN A 33 -8.42 3.36 6.88
C ASN A 33 -8.94 2.15 7.64
N ARG A 34 -9.90 2.36 8.56
CA ARG A 34 -10.52 1.32 9.39
C ARG A 34 -9.54 0.46 10.21
N ILE A 35 -8.30 0.92 10.37
CA ILE A 35 -7.29 0.35 11.26
C ILE A 35 -6.94 1.43 12.29
N PHE A 36 -7.01 1.09 13.56
CA PHE A 36 -6.77 2.04 14.64
C PHE A 36 -5.31 1.98 15.07
N VAL A 37 -4.60 3.09 14.91
CA VAL A 37 -3.21 3.26 15.37
C VAL A 37 -3.13 4.37 16.41
N PRO A 38 -2.34 4.21 17.48
CA PRO A 38 -2.12 5.27 18.44
C PRO A 38 -1.50 6.53 17.81
N ALA A 39 -1.82 7.70 18.36
CA ALA A 39 -1.36 8.98 17.83
C ALA A 39 0.15 9.23 18.01
N ASP A 40 0.83 8.45 18.85
CA ASP A 40 2.28 8.51 19.05
C ASP A 40 3.07 7.80 17.93
N GLY A 41 2.38 7.19 16.97
CA GLY A 41 2.98 6.51 15.82
C GLY A 41 3.52 5.10 16.13
N GLN A 42 3.45 4.64 17.39
CA GLN A 42 3.79 3.27 17.74
C GLN A 42 2.58 2.37 17.52
N PHE A 43 2.53 1.71 16.37
CA PHE A 43 1.49 0.70 16.14
C PHE A 43 1.94 -0.67 16.68
N SER A 44 0.96 -1.55 16.91
CA SER A 44 1.18 -2.94 17.27
C SER A 44 0.72 -3.81 16.12
N VAL A 45 1.62 -4.62 15.57
CA VAL A 45 1.28 -5.59 14.52
C VAL A 45 0.09 -6.46 14.95
N GLY A 46 0.09 -6.91 16.21
CA GLY A 46 -1.00 -7.72 16.76
C GLY A 46 -2.33 -6.98 16.84
N ASP A 47 -2.32 -5.66 17.05
CA ASP A 47 -3.52 -4.84 17.14
C ASP A 47 -4.11 -4.59 15.75
N CYS A 48 -3.24 -4.22 14.79
CA CYS A 48 -3.64 -4.06 13.40
C CYS A 48 -4.15 -5.38 12.81
N MET A 49 -3.50 -6.51 13.11
CA MET A 49 -4.00 -7.85 12.74
C MET A 49 -5.45 -8.05 13.20
N ARG A 50 -5.77 -7.73 14.46
CA ARG A 50 -7.14 -7.87 14.98
C ARG A 50 -8.13 -6.97 14.26
N ASP A 51 -7.74 -5.75 13.88
CA ASP A 51 -8.61 -4.84 13.15
C ASP A 51 -8.88 -5.33 11.71
N PHE A 52 -7.86 -5.87 11.03
CA PHE A 52 -8.04 -6.54 9.74
C PHE A 52 -8.96 -7.76 9.87
N GLU A 53 -8.73 -8.62 10.87
CA GLU A 53 -9.54 -9.81 11.12
C GLU A 53 -11.01 -9.46 11.40
N ARG A 54 -11.27 -8.39 12.15
CA ARG A 54 -12.64 -7.90 12.40
C ARG A 54 -13.38 -7.48 11.13
N ALA A 55 -12.65 -7.04 10.11
CA ALA A 55 -13.22 -6.65 8.83
C ALA A 55 -13.47 -7.83 7.88
N MET A 56 -12.92 -9.01 8.19
CA MET A 56 -13.00 -10.22 7.35
C MET A 56 -13.89 -11.28 7.99
N PRO A 57 -14.82 -11.91 7.25
CA PRO A 57 -15.60 -13.02 7.81
C PRO A 57 -14.71 -14.23 8.13
N PRO A 58 -14.84 -14.84 9.33
CA PRO A 58 -13.92 -15.88 9.81
C PRO A 58 -13.96 -17.17 8.98
N GLN A 59 -15.05 -17.40 8.23
CA GLN A 59 -15.22 -18.55 7.36
C GLN A 59 -14.47 -18.46 6.02
N VAL A 60 -13.85 -17.32 5.70
CA VAL A 60 -13.15 -17.15 4.43
C VAL A 60 -11.79 -17.83 4.48
N THR A 61 -11.65 -18.92 3.72
CA THR A 61 -10.37 -19.61 3.53
C THR A 61 -9.78 -19.26 2.16
N THR A 62 -8.78 -18.38 2.11
CA THR A 62 -8.09 -18.01 0.87
C THR A 62 -6.60 -17.83 1.09
N SER A 63 -5.79 -18.31 0.15
CA SER A 63 -4.33 -18.05 0.12
C SER A 63 -3.96 -16.76 -0.61
N ARG A 64 -4.97 -16.01 -1.13
CA ARG A 64 -4.80 -14.79 -1.93
C ARG A 64 -5.62 -13.64 -1.36
N GLY A 65 -5.79 -13.61 -0.04
CA GLY A 65 -6.61 -12.63 0.66
C GLY A 65 -5.91 -11.31 0.92
N ILE A 66 -4.59 -11.27 0.92
CA ILE A 66 -3.81 -10.08 1.27
C ILE A 66 -3.22 -9.47 0.01
N ILE A 67 -3.23 -8.14 -0.07
CA ILE A 67 -2.60 -7.35 -1.11
C ILE A 67 -1.58 -6.40 -0.47
N HIS A 68 -0.39 -6.37 -1.04
CA HIS A 68 0.68 -5.46 -0.68
C HIS A 68 1.11 -4.70 -1.94
N ILE A 69 1.04 -3.38 -1.90
CA ILE A 69 1.34 -2.51 -3.03
C ILE A 69 2.56 -1.67 -2.68
N SER A 70 3.51 -1.55 -3.61
CA SER A 70 4.59 -0.57 -3.53
C SER A 70 4.36 0.51 -4.59
N LEU A 71 4.28 1.78 -4.19
CA LEU A 71 4.24 2.93 -5.09
C LEU A 71 5.56 3.68 -5.03
N ASN A 72 6.21 3.84 -6.17
CA ASN A 72 7.56 4.38 -6.29
C ASN A 72 7.53 5.65 -7.17
N PRO A 73 7.36 6.84 -6.58
CA PRO A 73 7.55 8.11 -7.29
C PRO A 73 8.94 8.20 -7.92
N HIS A 74 9.11 9.09 -8.89
CA HIS A 74 10.43 9.31 -9.48
C HIS A 74 11.36 9.93 -8.42
N PRO A 75 12.67 9.63 -8.38
CA PRO A 75 13.60 10.18 -7.37
C PRO A 75 13.72 11.71 -7.39
N LYS A 76 13.27 12.36 -8.47
CA LYS A 76 13.22 13.82 -8.59
C LYS A 76 11.93 14.43 -8.05
N ASP A 77 10.90 13.63 -7.81
CA ASP A 77 9.63 14.08 -7.24
C ASP A 77 9.80 14.32 -5.74
N LYS A 78 9.62 15.58 -5.32
CA LYS A 78 9.70 15.97 -3.92
C LYS A 78 8.30 16.14 -3.37
N LEU A 79 7.75 15.03 -2.89
CA LEU A 79 6.41 14.97 -2.31
C LEU A 79 6.49 15.14 -0.80
N SER A 80 5.57 15.94 -0.26
CA SER A 80 5.30 16.02 1.18
C SER A 80 4.58 14.77 1.68
N ASP A 81 4.61 14.53 2.99
CA ASP A 81 3.88 13.43 3.63
C ASP A 81 2.37 13.49 3.31
N ASN A 82 1.78 14.68 3.20
CA ASN A 82 0.36 14.85 2.86
C ASN A 82 0.08 14.46 1.40
N GLU A 83 0.92 14.89 0.46
CA GLU A 83 0.75 14.51 -0.96
C GLU A 83 0.93 13.00 -1.14
N LEU A 84 1.87 12.40 -0.43
CA LEU A 84 2.06 10.95 -0.45
C LEU A 84 0.86 10.20 0.12
N ALA A 85 0.29 10.68 1.24
CA ALA A 85 -0.94 10.12 1.79
C ALA A 85 -2.09 10.21 0.79
N ASP A 86 -2.30 11.38 0.19
CA ASP A 86 -3.34 11.62 -0.81
C ASP A 86 -3.18 10.73 -2.05
N ILE A 87 -1.96 10.59 -2.56
CA ILE A 87 -1.62 9.69 -3.68
C ILE A 87 -1.98 8.24 -3.33
N GLY A 88 -1.57 7.76 -2.15
CA GLY A 88 -1.86 6.39 -1.73
C GLY A 88 -3.35 6.13 -1.54
N ARG A 89 -4.08 7.07 -0.93
CA ARG A 89 -5.53 7.01 -0.74
C ARG A 89 -6.28 6.98 -2.06
N GLU A 90 -5.98 7.92 -2.96
CA GLU A 90 -6.62 7.98 -4.29
C GLU A 90 -6.30 6.75 -5.14
N TYR A 91 -5.08 6.23 -5.03
CA TYR A 91 -4.71 4.98 -5.68
C TYR A 91 -5.58 3.83 -5.19
N MET A 92 -5.78 3.70 -3.88
CA MET A 92 -6.63 2.66 -3.28
C MET A 92 -8.11 2.83 -3.66
N GLU A 93 -8.62 4.06 -3.67
CA GLU A 93 -9.98 4.37 -4.15
C GLU A 93 -10.17 3.90 -5.61
N CYS A 94 -9.28 4.31 -6.51
CA CYS A 94 -9.36 3.99 -7.93
C CYS A 94 -9.15 2.49 -8.21
N LEU A 95 -8.32 1.80 -7.42
CA LEU A 95 -8.11 0.36 -7.52
C LEU A 95 -9.29 -0.44 -6.95
N GLY A 96 -10.25 0.20 -6.28
CA GLY A 96 -11.46 -0.42 -5.74
C GLY A 96 -11.30 -0.93 -4.30
N PHE A 97 -10.28 -0.46 -3.60
CA PHE A 97 -9.95 -0.79 -2.21
C PHE A 97 -10.27 0.34 -1.22
N GLY A 98 -10.79 1.49 -1.64
CA GLY A 98 -11.11 2.61 -0.73
C GLY A 98 -12.07 2.26 0.42
N GLY A 99 -12.91 1.22 0.23
CA GLY A 99 -13.78 0.69 1.28
C GLY A 99 -13.17 -0.42 2.15
N GLN A 100 -11.93 -0.85 1.88
CA GLN A 100 -11.24 -1.90 2.63
C GLN A 100 -10.40 -1.31 3.75
N PRO A 101 -10.16 -2.06 4.85
CA PRO A 101 -9.12 -1.66 5.78
C PRO A 101 -7.77 -1.63 5.06
N TYR A 102 -6.99 -0.57 5.27
CA TYR A 102 -5.64 -0.46 4.73
C TYR A 102 -4.75 0.42 5.61
N MET A 103 -3.44 0.26 5.44
CA MET A 103 -2.42 1.11 6.03
C MET A 103 -1.45 1.57 4.93
N ILE A 104 -1.11 2.86 4.93
CA ILE A 104 -0.16 3.49 4.01
C ILE A 104 1.08 3.87 4.80
N PHE A 105 2.20 3.28 4.43
CA PHE A 105 3.52 3.51 5.01
C PHE A 105 4.39 4.24 3.99
N LYS A 106 5.17 5.21 4.47
CA LYS A 106 6.29 5.80 3.74
C LYS A 106 7.57 5.14 4.21
N HIS A 107 8.43 4.76 3.28
CA HIS A 107 9.80 4.31 3.54
C HIS A 107 10.82 5.29 2.91
N GLU A 108 11.96 5.45 3.60
CA GLU A 108 13.11 6.29 3.24
C GLU A 108 14.43 5.52 3.37
N ASP A 109 14.39 4.19 3.33
CA ASP A 109 15.54 3.29 3.49
C ASP A 109 16.44 3.17 2.25
N ILE A 110 16.07 3.82 1.14
CA ILE A 110 16.84 3.94 -0.09
C ILE A 110 16.92 5.41 -0.52
N ASP A 111 17.69 5.73 -1.57
CA ASP A 111 17.88 7.10 -2.10
C ASP A 111 16.60 7.76 -2.67
N ARG A 112 15.41 7.21 -2.39
CA ARG A 112 14.11 7.73 -2.77
C ARG A 112 13.04 7.36 -1.74
N GLN A 113 12.10 8.27 -1.53
CA GLN A 113 10.88 7.97 -0.80
C GLN A 113 9.93 7.11 -1.65
N HIS A 114 9.31 6.12 -1.03
CA HIS A 114 8.31 5.27 -1.67
C HIS A 114 7.26 4.82 -0.65
N LEU A 115 6.13 4.36 -1.16
CA LEU A 115 5.00 3.93 -0.33
C LEU A 115 4.87 2.42 -0.33
N HIS A 116 4.49 1.90 0.81
CA HIS A 116 3.97 0.55 1.00
C HIS A 116 2.54 0.63 1.48
N ILE A 117 1.63 -0.11 0.84
CA ILE A 117 0.21 -0.15 1.20
C ILE A 117 -0.19 -1.59 1.44
N VAL A 118 -0.67 -1.89 2.64
CA VAL A 118 -1.13 -3.22 3.03
C VAL A 118 -2.65 -3.20 3.18
N SER A 119 -3.34 -4.14 2.53
CA SER A 119 -4.80 -4.27 2.59
C SER A 119 -5.25 -5.73 2.47
N THR A 120 -6.54 -5.97 2.70
CA THR A 120 -7.21 -7.23 2.34
C THR A 120 -8.02 -7.08 1.05
N ARG A 121 -8.14 -8.20 0.32
CA ARG A 121 -9.06 -8.39 -0.82
C ARG A 121 -10.40 -8.96 -0.37
N VAL A 122 -10.50 -9.46 0.85
CA VAL A 122 -11.72 -10.07 1.40
C VAL A 122 -12.68 -8.96 1.81
N ARG A 123 -13.80 -8.85 1.11
CA ARG A 123 -14.88 -7.94 1.49
C ARG A 123 -15.61 -8.45 2.73
N SER A 124 -16.38 -7.57 3.35
CA SER A 124 -17.23 -7.89 4.51
C SER A 124 -18.30 -8.96 4.23
N ASP A 125 -18.66 -9.17 2.96
CA ASP A 125 -19.57 -10.26 2.53
C ASP A 125 -18.84 -11.59 2.26
N GLY A 126 -17.52 -11.62 2.41
CA GLY A 126 -16.65 -12.77 2.18
C GLY A 126 -16.19 -12.94 0.73
N THR A 127 -16.65 -12.11 -0.20
CA THR A 127 -16.20 -12.14 -1.60
C THR A 127 -14.83 -11.50 -1.77
N LEU A 128 -14.09 -11.90 -2.80
CA LEU A 128 -12.79 -11.30 -3.12
C LEU A 128 -12.94 -10.14 -4.10
N ILE A 129 -12.19 -9.06 -3.86
CA ILE A 129 -11.91 -8.05 -4.88
C ILE A 129 -11.11 -8.71 -6.00
N SER A 130 -11.60 -8.59 -7.24
CA SER A 130 -10.96 -9.21 -8.40
C SER A 130 -9.61 -8.58 -8.67
N ASP A 131 -8.61 -9.42 -8.92
CA ASP A 131 -7.25 -9.05 -9.33
C ASP A 131 -7.08 -9.05 -10.86
N LYS A 132 -8.19 -9.13 -11.60
CA LYS A 132 -8.16 -9.15 -13.06
C LYS A 132 -7.72 -7.79 -13.58
N LYS A 133 -6.69 -7.83 -14.45
CA LYS A 133 -6.12 -6.65 -15.10
C LYS A 133 -5.57 -5.61 -14.12
N ASP A 134 -5.17 -6.02 -12.92
CA ASP A 134 -4.60 -5.09 -11.93
C ASP A 134 -3.38 -4.35 -12.47
N PHE A 135 -2.55 -5.00 -13.29
CA PHE A 135 -1.45 -4.31 -13.98
C PHE A 135 -1.92 -3.17 -14.90
N GLU A 136 -2.91 -3.41 -15.75
CA GLU A 136 -3.46 -2.39 -16.67
C GLU A 136 -4.15 -1.26 -15.88
N ARG A 137 -4.93 -1.63 -14.87
CA ARG A 137 -5.66 -0.69 -14.01
C ARG A 137 -4.70 0.17 -13.20
N SER A 138 -3.75 -0.46 -12.51
CA SER A 138 -2.69 0.19 -11.75
C SER A 138 -1.91 1.17 -12.62
N ARG A 139 -1.50 0.74 -13.82
CA ARG A 139 -0.79 1.61 -14.75
C ARG A 139 -1.61 2.86 -15.12
N LYS A 140 -2.89 2.68 -15.44
CA LYS A 140 -3.77 3.82 -15.73
C LYS A 140 -3.86 4.77 -14.54
N ILE A 141 -4.06 4.23 -13.34
CA ILE A 141 -4.13 5.02 -12.11
C ILE A 141 -2.82 5.78 -11.87
N THR A 142 -1.66 5.14 -12.03
CA THR A 142 -0.37 5.84 -11.89
C THR A 142 -0.19 6.93 -12.94
N ASP A 143 -0.62 6.70 -14.19
CA ASP A 143 -0.50 7.70 -15.26
C ASP A 143 -1.44 8.91 -14.99
N ASP A 144 -2.63 8.67 -14.40
CA ASP A 144 -3.59 9.72 -14.01
C ASP A 144 -3.08 10.52 -12.78
N LEU A 145 -2.49 9.84 -11.79
CA LEU A 145 -1.88 10.47 -10.62
C LEU A 145 -0.64 11.30 -10.99
N GLU A 146 0.20 10.79 -11.90
CA GLU A 146 1.34 11.55 -12.43
C GLU A 146 0.89 12.89 -13.03
N GLN A 147 -0.20 12.91 -13.81
CA GLN A 147 -0.74 14.14 -14.38
C GLN A 147 -1.34 15.07 -13.33
N LYS A 148 -2.09 14.52 -12.37
CA LYS A 148 -2.77 15.30 -11.34
C LYS A 148 -1.81 16.02 -10.40
N TYR A 149 -0.71 15.36 -10.04
CA TYR A 149 0.27 15.85 -9.08
C TYR A 149 1.53 16.45 -9.76
N ASP A 150 1.52 16.62 -11.09
CA ASP A 150 2.64 17.14 -11.89
C ASP A 150 3.97 16.37 -11.65
N LEU A 151 3.87 15.03 -11.61
CA LEU A 151 5.00 14.14 -11.33
C LEU A 151 5.74 13.75 -12.59
N HIS A 152 7.01 13.38 -12.42
CA HIS A 152 7.78 12.84 -13.53
C HIS A 152 7.21 11.48 -13.97
N PRO A 153 6.92 11.30 -15.28
CA PRO A 153 6.43 10.04 -15.79
C PRO A 153 7.49 8.95 -15.67
N LYS A 154 7.06 7.69 -15.58
CA LYS A 154 8.01 6.56 -15.59
C LYS A 154 8.86 6.54 -16.87
N ASP A 155 10.17 6.38 -16.70
CA ASP A 155 11.08 6.09 -17.82
C ASP A 155 10.79 4.68 -18.36
N LYS A 156 10.40 4.57 -19.64
CA LYS A 156 10.06 3.30 -20.30
C LYS A 156 11.17 2.24 -20.28
N LYS A 157 12.41 2.60 -19.93
CA LYS A 157 13.58 1.71 -19.93
C LYS A 157 13.97 1.14 -18.56
N GLN A 158 13.39 1.60 -17.46
CA GLN A 158 13.88 1.23 -16.13
C GLN A 158 13.01 0.24 -15.35
N GLY A 159 11.87 -0.22 -15.89
CA GLY A 159 10.82 -0.96 -15.15
C GLY A 159 11.27 -2.19 -14.34
N GLU A 160 12.39 -2.82 -14.67
CA GLU A 160 12.93 -3.99 -13.95
C GLU A 160 13.68 -3.62 -12.65
N ALA A 161 14.16 -2.38 -12.49
CA ALA A 161 14.93 -1.94 -11.33
C ALA A 161 14.07 -1.38 -10.16
N TRP A 162 12.74 -1.43 -10.27
CA TRP A 162 11.81 -0.81 -9.30
C TRP A 162 10.94 -1.82 -8.55
N GLN A 163 11.08 -3.12 -8.83
CA GLN A 163 10.43 -4.17 -8.05
C GLN A 163 11.21 -4.39 -6.76
N LEU A 164 10.81 -3.68 -5.70
CA LEU A 164 11.30 -3.96 -4.36
C LEU A 164 10.52 -5.15 -3.83
N SER A 165 11.22 -6.26 -3.63
CA SER A 165 10.67 -7.40 -2.91
C SER A 165 10.49 -7.00 -1.44
N PRO A 166 9.31 -7.21 -0.84
CA PRO A 166 9.14 -7.16 0.61
C PRO A 166 10.06 -8.15 1.32
#